data_AF-A0AA89B6Q8-F1
#
_entry.id   AF-A0AA89B6Q8-F1
#
_cell.length_a   1.000
_cell.length_b   1.000
_cell.length_c   1.000
_cell.angle_alpha   90.00
_cell.angle_beta   90.00
_cell.angle_gamma   90.00
#
_symmetry.space_group_name_H-M   'P 1'
#
loop_
_entity.id
_entity.type
_entity.pdbx_description
1 polymer ?
#
loop_
_entity_poly.entity_id
_entity_poly.type
_entity_poly.pdbx_seq_one_letter_code
_entity_poly.pdbx_strand_id
1 'polypeptide(L)'
;MTRLVWRMSTLAITLLLATVARPAMSITPTGPPCAVVVEDLSPCLSFIQGKSATPACCEGVKGLAAMARGKADLVAICNCGKLALGTITYDPNRIPLLPKQCGVNINLPPIDKNTDCNKIGLKGLLNAANGRMH
;
A
#
# COMPACT_ATOMS: atom_id res chain seq x y z
N MET A 1 -8.17 16.40 50.80
CA MET A 1 -7.21 15.53 50.09
C MET A 1 -7.78 14.85 48.83
N THR A 2 -9.10 14.67 48.69
CA THR A 2 -9.74 13.96 47.55
C THR A 2 -9.95 14.78 46.26
N ARG A 3 -9.82 16.12 46.30
CA ARG A 3 -9.88 16.96 45.09
C ARG A 3 -8.52 17.09 44.36
N LEU A 4 -7.42 16.73 45.04
CA LEU A 4 -6.07 16.79 44.48
C LEU A 4 -5.71 15.51 43.73
N VAL A 5 -6.15 14.33 44.22
CA VAL A 5 -6.01 13.05 43.49
C VAL A 5 -6.74 13.07 42.15
N TRP A 6 -7.91 13.71 42.04
CA TRP A 6 -8.63 13.80 40.76
C TRP A 6 -7.91 14.69 39.73
N ARG A 7 -7.32 15.81 40.19
CA ARG A 7 -6.48 16.69 39.36
C ARG A 7 -5.18 16.01 38.94
N MET A 8 -4.60 15.18 39.81
CA MET A 8 -3.40 14.39 39.50
C MET A 8 -3.70 13.22 38.57
N SER A 9 -4.87 12.57 38.69
CA SER A 9 -5.32 11.53 37.75
C SER A 9 -5.57 12.06 36.35
N THR A 10 -6.14 13.27 36.20
CA THR A 10 -6.29 13.90 34.88
C THR A 10 -4.94 14.25 34.26
N LEU A 11 -3.99 14.76 35.05
CA LEU A 11 -2.65 15.12 34.56
C LEU A 11 -1.82 13.89 34.16
N ALA A 12 -1.94 12.78 34.89
CA ALA A 12 -1.26 11.53 34.57
C ALA A 12 -1.82 10.84 33.32
N ILE A 13 -3.14 10.90 33.09
CA ILE A 13 -3.78 10.33 31.90
C ILE A 13 -3.45 11.16 30.65
N THR A 14 -3.36 12.49 30.76
CA THR A 14 -2.90 13.32 29.62
C THR A 14 -1.43 13.11 29.28
N LEU A 15 -0.59 12.76 30.27
CA LEU A 15 0.84 12.50 30.04
C LEU A 15 1.09 11.11 29.41
N LEU A 16 0.21 10.13 29.66
CA LEU A 16 0.29 8.80 29.02
C LEU A 16 -0.15 8.81 27.54
N LEU A 17 -0.94 9.80 27.09
CA LEU A 17 -1.30 9.95 25.68
C LEU A 17 -0.27 10.75 24.85
N ALA A 18 0.74 11.35 25.48
CA ALA A 18 1.70 12.23 24.80
C ALA A 18 3.00 11.54 24.34
N THR A 19 3.21 10.25 24.58
CA THR A 19 4.51 9.58 24.33
C THR A 19 4.55 8.61 23.15
N VAL A 20 3.58 8.64 22.23
CA VAL A 20 3.76 8.06 20.89
C VAL A 20 4.18 9.12 19.87
N ALA A 21 5.08 10.01 20.26
CA ALA A 21 6.02 10.56 19.30
C ALA A 21 7.04 9.47 18.98
N ARG A 22 6.63 8.48 18.16
CA ARG A 22 7.58 7.64 17.44
C ARG A 22 8.45 8.63 16.67
N PRO A 23 9.77 8.76 16.91
CA PRO A 23 10.60 9.38 15.91
C PRO A 23 10.41 8.49 14.68
N ALA A 24 9.66 8.97 13.70
CA ALA A 24 9.74 8.46 12.35
C ALA A 24 11.16 8.82 11.91
N MET A 25 12.13 7.99 12.32
CA MET A 25 13.41 7.91 11.67
C MET A 25 13.13 7.27 10.33
N SER A 26 12.54 8.07 9.47
CA SER A 26 12.40 7.77 8.07
C SER A 26 13.79 7.99 7.49
N ILE A 27 14.65 6.98 7.64
CA ILE A 27 15.30 6.46 6.44
C ILE A 27 14.13 6.14 5.52
N THR A 28 13.66 7.12 4.74
CA THR A 28 12.66 6.87 3.71
C THR A 28 13.41 6.13 2.61
N PRO A 29 13.32 4.79 2.48
CA PRO A 29 13.32 4.28 1.13
C PRO A 29 12.22 5.06 0.41
N THR A 30 12.54 5.63 -0.73
CA THR A 30 11.61 6.38 -1.56
C THR A 30 10.48 5.44 -2.01
N GLY A 31 9.43 5.28 -1.19
CA GLY A 31 8.29 4.40 -1.47
C GLY A 31 7.55 3.88 -0.22
N PRO A 32 6.36 3.27 -0.41
CA PRO A 32 5.59 2.67 0.68
C PRO A 32 6.31 1.46 1.30
N PRO A 33 6.13 1.22 2.61
CA PRO A 33 6.74 0.09 3.30
C PRO A 33 6.13 -1.25 2.82
N CYS A 34 6.96 -2.28 2.65
CA CYS A 34 6.49 -3.57 2.15
C CYS A 34 5.44 -4.24 3.03
N ALA A 35 5.45 -3.99 4.35
CA ALA A 35 4.41 -4.51 5.25
C ALA A 35 3.01 -4.04 4.82
N VAL A 36 2.87 -2.73 4.54
CA VAL A 36 1.59 -2.15 4.08
C VAL A 36 1.23 -2.70 2.70
N VAL A 37 2.20 -2.85 1.79
CA VAL A 37 1.94 -3.43 0.46
C VAL A 37 1.43 -4.86 0.55
N VAL A 38 1.99 -5.66 1.46
CA VAL A 38 1.56 -7.05 1.69
C VAL A 38 0.17 -7.10 2.31
N GLU A 39 -0.13 -6.23 3.28
CA GLU A 39 -1.45 -6.13 3.89
C GLU A 39 -2.53 -5.79 2.86
N ASP A 40 -2.26 -4.82 1.99
CA ASP A 40 -3.18 -4.41 0.91
C ASP A 40 -3.36 -5.51 -0.17
N LEU A 41 -2.33 -6.32 -0.44
CA LEU A 41 -2.39 -7.40 -1.44
C LEU A 41 -2.95 -8.73 -0.90
N SER A 42 -2.91 -8.95 0.42
CA SER A 42 -3.41 -10.17 1.07
C SER A 42 -4.82 -10.59 0.62
N PRO A 43 -5.84 -9.69 0.57
CA PRO A 43 -7.16 -10.08 0.09
C PRO A 43 -7.22 -10.44 -1.41
N CYS A 44 -6.17 -10.13 -2.19
CA CYS A 44 -6.11 -10.39 -3.63
C CYS A 44 -5.53 -11.75 -4.01
N LEU A 45 -5.04 -12.54 -3.05
CA LEU A 45 -4.44 -13.86 -3.30
C LEU A 45 -5.35 -14.78 -4.11
N SER A 46 -6.65 -14.82 -3.78
CA SER A 46 -7.62 -15.62 -4.52
C SER A 46 -7.77 -15.18 -5.98
N PHE A 47 -7.68 -13.88 -6.26
CA PHE A 47 -7.82 -13.35 -7.62
C PHE A 47 -6.65 -13.78 -8.51
N ILE A 48 -5.42 -13.61 -8.03
CA ILE A 48 -4.22 -13.99 -8.78
C ILE A 48 -4.09 -15.51 -8.97
N GLN A 49 -4.86 -16.30 -8.20
CA GLN A 49 -4.99 -17.75 -8.35
C GLN A 49 -6.13 -18.20 -9.29
N GLY A 50 -6.81 -17.27 -9.96
CA GLY A 50 -7.84 -17.60 -10.96
C GLY A 50 -9.27 -17.25 -10.57
N LYS A 51 -9.52 -16.81 -9.33
CA LYS A 51 -10.87 -16.43 -8.87
C LYS A 51 -11.21 -14.98 -9.22
N SER A 52 -12.43 -14.57 -8.88
CA SER A 52 -12.92 -13.20 -9.02
C SER A 52 -12.36 -12.28 -7.94
N ALA A 53 -12.30 -10.97 -8.23
CA ALA A 53 -11.81 -9.97 -7.29
C ALA A 53 -12.86 -9.74 -6.21
N THR A 54 -12.44 -9.78 -4.94
CA THR A 54 -13.31 -9.46 -3.81
C THR A 54 -13.36 -7.94 -3.57
N PRO A 55 -14.39 -7.41 -2.90
CA PRO A 55 -14.43 -6.00 -2.52
C PRO A 55 -13.19 -5.57 -1.72
N ALA A 56 -12.78 -6.40 -0.74
CA ALA A 56 -11.57 -6.16 0.07
C ALA A 56 -10.29 -6.11 -0.79
N CYS A 57 -10.17 -6.98 -1.81
CA CYS A 57 -9.06 -6.91 -2.75
C CYS A 57 -9.04 -5.58 -3.49
N CYS A 58 -10.19 -5.11 -3.96
CA CYS A 58 -10.27 -3.83 -4.65
C CYS A 58 -10.02 -2.62 -3.74
N GLU A 59 -10.36 -2.68 -2.46
CA GLU A 59 -9.98 -1.66 -1.49
C GLU A 59 -8.46 -1.60 -1.30
N GLY A 60 -7.79 -2.75 -1.15
CA GLY A 60 -6.34 -2.82 -1.09
C GLY A 60 -5.65 -2.28 -2.35
N VAL A 61 -6.14 -2.65 -3.54
CA VAL A 61 -5.63 -2.13 -4.82
C VAL A 61 -5.80 -0.61 -4.94
N LYS A 62 -6.92 -0.06 -4.44
CA LYS A 62 -7.13 1.41 -4.38
C LYS A 62 -6.16 2.08 -3.41
N GLY A 63 -5.90 1.48 -2.26
CA GLY A 63 -4.89 1.93 -1.29
C GLY A 63 -3.50 2.02 -1.93
N LEU A 64 -3.06 0.94 -2.57
CA LEU A 64 -1.80 0.88 -3.32
C LEU A 64 -1.70 1.96 -4.40
N ALA A 65 -2.78 2.19 -5.14
CA ALA A 65 -2.81 3.22 -6.16
C ALA A 65 -2.75 4.64 -5.60
N ALA A 66 -3.30 4.89 -4.40
CA ALA A 66 -3.18 6.16 -3.71
C ALA A 66 -1.76 6.43 -3.19
N MET A 67 -1.00 5.36 -2.88
CA MET A 67 0.41 5.43 -2.50
C MET A 67 1.36 5.58 -3.69
N ALA A 68 0.96 5.10 -4.87
CA ALA A 68 1.74 5.19 -6.10
C ALA A 68 1.75 6.63 -6.66
N ARG A 69 2.49 7.55 -6.05
CA ARG A 69 2.55 8.97 -6.49
C ARG A 69 3.65 9.24 -7.51
N GLY A 70 4.62 8.34 -7.63
CA GLY A 70 5.73 8.46 -8.57
C GLY A 70 6.33 7.12 -8.97
N LYS A 71 7.38 7.18 -9.79
CA LYS A 71 8.10 6.00 -10.27
C LYS A 71 8.69 5.21 -9.10
N ALA A 72 9.25 5.91 -8.11
CA ALA A 72 9.86 5.28 -6.95
C ALA A 72 8.84 4.46 -6.14
N ASP A 73 7.63 4.99 -5.93
CA ASP A 73 6.56 4.28 -5.22
C ASP A 73 6.12 3.03 -5.98
N LEU A 74 5.97 3.13 -7.30
CA LEU A 74 5.62 1.99 -8.16
C LEU A 74 6.70 0.90 -8.14
N VAL A 75 7.96 1.30 -8.17
CA VAL A 75 9.11 0.39 -8.06
C VAL A 75 9.09 -0.30 -6.70
N ALA A 76 8.85 0.43 -5.62
CA ALA A 76 8.74 -0.13 -4.28
C ALA A 76 7.58 -1.13 -4.17
N ILE A 77 6.37 -0.76 -4.62
CA ILE A 77 5.20 -1.64 -4.64
C ILE A 77 5.50 -2.93 -5.43
N CYS A 78 6.13 -2.82 -6.60
CA CYS A 78 6.49 -3.97 -7.42
C CYS A 78 7.50 -4.89 -6.73
N ASN A 79 8.56 -4.33 -6.13
CA ASN A 79 9.57 -5.11 -5.43
C ASN A 79 8.97 -5.82 -4.20
N CYS A 80 8.13 -5.13 -3.43
CA CYS A 80 7.42 -5.72 -2.29
C CYS A 80 6.46 -6.83 -2.75
N GLY A 81 5.70 -6.59 -3.81
CA GLY A 81 4.83 -7.61 -4.42
C GLY A 81 5.62 -8.83 -4.87
N LYS A 82 6.76 -8.65 -5.53
CA LYS A 82 7.64 -9.75 -5.95
C LYS A 82 8.11 -10.61 -4.78
N LEU A 83 8.47 -10.00 -3.66
CA LEU A 83 8.84 -10.72 -2.43
C LEU A 83 7.64 -11.50 -1.85
N ALA A 84 6.48 -10.87 -1.77
CA ALA A 84 5.25 -11.47 -1.24
C ALA A 84 4.78 -12.66 -2.08
N LEU A 85 4.92 -12.55 -3.40
CA LEU A 85 4.47 -13.53 -4.38
C LEU A 85 5.49 -14.65 -4.61
N GLY A 86 6.76 -14.45 -4.22
CA GLY A 86 7.83 -15.41 -4.48
C GLY A 86 7.65 -16.79 -3.83
N THR A 87 6.77 -16.88 -2.83
CA THR A 87 6.49 -18.07 -2.02
C THR A 87 5.18 -18.78 -2.37
N ILE A 88 4.40 -18.26 -3.33
CA ILE A 88 3.08 -18.80 -3.67
C ILE A 88 2.97 -19.15 -5.15
N THR A 89 2.03 -20.06 -5.48
CA THR A 89 1.64 -20.35 -6.86
C THR A 89 0.51 -19.40 -7.28
N TYR A 90 0.68 -18.72 -8.41
CA TYR A 90 -0.27 -17.75 -8.96
C TYR A 90 -0.01 -17.54 -10.46
N ASP A 91 -0.94 -16.88 -11.15
CA ASP A 91 -0.77 -16.45 -12.54
C ASP A 91 -0.34 -14.96 -12.60
N PRO A 92 0.92 -14.66 -13.00
CA PRO A 92 1.42 -13.29 -13.07
C PRO A 92 0.65 -12.43 -14.08
N ASN A 93 -0.03 -13.02 -15.07
CA ASN A 93 -0.83 -12.30 -16.05
C ASN A 93 -2.13 -11.74 -15.47
N ARG A 94 -2.53 -12.16 -14.26
CA ARG A 94 -3.71 -11.63 -13.57
C ARG A 94 -3.42 -10.31 -12.86
N ILE A 95 -2.19 -10.05 -12.44
CA ILE A 95 -1.81 -8.79 -11.79
C ILE A 95 -2.18 -7.54 -12.61
N PRO A 96 -1.90 -7.44 -13.92
CA PRO A 96 -2.33 -6.30 -14.73
C PRO A 96 -3.86 -6.19 -14.90
N LEU A 97 -4.63 -7.23 -14.56
CA LEU A 97 -6.09 -7.22 -14.59
C LEU A 97 -6.71 -6.64 -13.32
N LEU A 98 -6.02 -6.71 -12.17
CA LEU A 98 -6.51 -6.20 -10.88
C LEU A 98 -6.96 -4.72 -10.96
N PRO A 99 -6.14 -3.79 -11.49
CA PRO A 99 -6.54 -2.40 -11.60
C PRO A 99 -7.82 -2.21 -12.42
N LYS A 100 -7.92 -2.90 -13.56
CA LYS A 100 -9.09 -2.82 -14.45
C LYS A 100 -10.35 -3.35 -13.79
N GLN A 101 -10.25 -4.50 -13.12
CA GLN A 101 -11.36 -5.13 -12.39
C GLN A 101 -11.83 -4.26 -11.21
N CYS A 102 -10.91 -3.52 -10.59
CA CYS A 102 -11.20 -2.67 -9.43
C CYS A 102 -11.52 -1.21 -9.78
N GLY A 103 -11.55 -0.86 -11.07
CA GLY A 103 -11.84 0.50 -11.53
C GLY A 103 -10.74 1.51 -11.20
N VAL A 104 -9.49 1.06 -11.09
CA VAL A 104 -8.33 1.87 -10.71
C VAL A 104 -7.41 2.07 -11.91
N ASN A 105 -7.03 3.32 -12.17
CA ASN A 105 -6.18 3.67 -13.31
C ASN A 105 -4.69 3.65 -12.94
N ILE A 106 -4.15 2.47 -12.66
CA ILE A 106 -2.71 2.24 -12.38
C ILE A 106 -2.19 1.14 -13.29
N ASN A 107 -1.00 1.35 -13.86
CA ASN A 107 -0.36 0.35 -14.71
C ASN A 107 0.60 -0.50 -13.89
N LEU A 108 0.13 -1.66 -13.43
CA LEU A 108 0.95 -2.69 -12.81
C LEU A 108 1.37 -3.70 -13.89
N PRO A 109 2.66 -3.94 -14.13
CA PRO A 109 3.08 -5.01 -15.03
C PRO A 109 2.75 -6.38 -14.41
N PRO A 110 2.81 -7.47 -15.19
CA PRO A 110 2.95 -8.80 -14.63
C PRO A 110 4.13 -8.84 -13.66
N ILE A 111 3.89 -9.30 -12.44
CA ILE A 111 4.94 -9.47 -11.43
C ILE A 111 5.20 -10.97 -11.32
N ASP A 112 6.41 -11.37 -11.68
CA ASP A 112 6.97 -12.71 -11.53
C ASP A 112 8.38 -12.58 -10.91
N LYS A 113 9.00 -13.71 -10.56
CA LYS A 113 10.41 -13.80 -10.15
C LYS A 113 11.37 -13.10 -11.12
N ASN A 114 11.04 -13.02 -12.41
CA ASN A 114 11.89 -12.38 -13.42
C ASN A 114 11.47 -10.95 -13.79
N THR A 115 10.42 -10.39 -13.18
CA THR A 115 9.98 -9.03 -13.48
C THR A 115 11.03 -8.00 -13.04
N ASP A 116 11.37 -7.11 -13.97
CA ASP A 116 12.21 -5.93 -13.74
C ASP A 116 11.35 -4.72 -13.37
N CYS A 117 11.23 -4.48 -12.05
CA CYS A 117 10.44 -3.39 -11.50
C CYS A 117 10.95 -1.99 -11.90
N ASN A 118 12.21 -1.85 -12.35
CA ASN A 118 12.78 -0.54 -12.73
C ASN A 118 12.22 0.01 -14.06
N LYS A 119 11.62 -0.87 -14.87
CA LYS A 119 11.01 -0.54 -16.15
C LYS A 119 9.56 -0.06 -16.03
N ILE A 120 9.02 0.01 -14.80
CA ILE A 120 7.67 0.53 -14.57
C ILE A 120 7.63 2.03 -14.90
N GLY A 121 6.71 2.40 -15.80
CA GLY A 121 6.49 3.78 -16.23
C GLY A 121 5.18 4.37 -15.71
N LEU A 122 5.16 5.68 -15.48
CA LEU A 122 4.02 6.47 -14.98
C LEU A 122 2.81 6.59 -15.93
N LYS A 123 2.70 5.76 -16.98
CA LYS A 123 1.69 5.92 -18.05
C LYS A 123 0.24 6.07 -17.52
N GLY A 124 -0.08 5.51 -16.35
CA GLY A 124 -1.40 5.68 -15.70
C GLY A 124 -1.53 6.91 -14.78
N LEU A 125 -0.44 7.33 -14.12
CA LEU A 125 -0.47 8.39 -13.10
C LEU A 125 -0.49 9.81 -13.68
N LEU A 126 0.04 10.00 -14.89
CA LEU A 126 0.01 11.29 -15.59
C LEU A 126 -1.43 11.81 -15.82
N ASN A 127 -2.39 10.91 -16.04
CA ASN A 127 -3.79 11.28 -16.21
C ASN A 127 -4.47 11.64 -14.87
N ALA A 128 -4.03 11.06 -13.75
CA ALA A 128 -4.59 11.35 -12.42
C ALA A 128 -4.04 12.65 -11.82
N ALA A 129 -2.78 12.97 -12.06
CA ALA A 129 -2.17 14.23 -11.61
C ALA A 129 -2.72 15.45 -12.36
N ASN A 130 -3.11 15.29 -13.63
CA ASN A 130 -3.73 16.37 -14.43
C ASN A 130 -5.24 16.56 -14.17
N GLY A 131 -5.86 15.67 -13.38
CA GLY A 131 -7.28 15.74 -13.00
C GLY A 131 -7.53 16.33 -11.61
N ARG A 132 -6.49 16.74 -10.88
CA ARG A 132 -6.60 17.38 -9.54
C ARG A 132 -6.55 18.91 -9.64
N MET A 133 -7.31 19.45 -10.59
CA MET A 133 -7.65 20.86 -10.71
C MET A 133 -9.14 20.97 -11.05
N HIS A 134 -10.01 20.65 -10.09
CA HIS A 134 -11.38 21.13 -10.00
C HIS A 134 -11.86 21.00 -8.56
#